data_AF-A0A2V9WP23-F1
#
_entry.id   AF-A0A2V9WP23-F1
#
_cell.length_a   1.000
_cell.length_b   1.000
_cell.length_c   1.000
_cell.angle_alpha   90.00
_cell.angle_beta   90.00
_cell.angle_gamma   90.00
#
_symmetry.space_group_name_H-M   'P 1'
#
loop_
_entity.id
_entity.type
_entity.pdbx_description
1 polymer ?
#
loop_
_entity_poly.entity_id
_entity_poly.type
_entity_poly.pdbx_seq_one_letter_code
_entity_poly.pdbx_strand_id
1 'polypeptide(L)'
;MTPFHLLTLASSANVFFAGLFAGTLLFDRWGITPVRPTIPPGPFIRFQQGQHVNVMRLIPTLLILSIVSAGTAALLMRGNPLHFRFAFTVASTVLMLVVLILARAINVPINDTLMTGRAMLFVCEVKTEIPVKLLALVTIFLAATAATAGTPDTPAAAPKLRFAVILTRHGVRSPTWTLPELNAYSAEPWPDWGVAPGNLTPRGSKLMTLFGSYYRLHFAAAGLLHSTGCADAGHVYIRADAESRTRETGRALATGIMPGCSVDVQTVSAGQDPLFSPLSAGIAKPDRALAAASISGRIGANPNALVIIYRQAFDMLREVLFGCAPGASCPVEEKPGKRSVLKQPSSVEAGKGDHAADLQGPLRTGSTLSEDFLLEYVNGMEGKDLGWGRLDAGKMLEILRLHAAYADLARQTPYLARLQGSNLLSHVLRSMEQAVRDSSVTGSLGEVGDRVLIIVGHDTNISNIAGLLGISWLLDGYQRDDTPPGGALVFELWQQAEGEMAVSTYYVAQSLEQMRKAMPLTLDSPPLKSPIFLPGCGTADEKMTCPWKAFQHTIESAIDPAFVKP
;
A
#
# COMPACT_ATOMS: atom_id res chain seq x y z
N MET A 1 -6.13 40.50 -55.78
CA MET A 1 -7.14 40.41 -54.69
C MET A 1 -7.32 41.79 -54.08
N THR A 2 -8.56 42.24 -53.87
CA THR A 2 -8.82 43.52 -53.15
C THR A 2 -8.51 43.36 -51.66
N PRO A 3 -8.29 44.46 -50.90
CA PRO A 3 -8.10 44.42 -49.44
C PRO A 3 -9.22 43.67 -48.71
N PHE A 4 -10.45 43.74 -49.24
CA PHE A 4 -11.61 43.00 -48.73
C PHE A 4 -11.46 41.48 -48.89
N HIS A 5 -10.97 41.01 -50.05
CA HIS A 5 -10.71 39.59 -50.26
C HIS A 5 -9.57 39.06 -49.37
N LEU A 6 -8.53 39.86 -49.13
CA LEU A 6 -7.42 39.50 -48.24
C LEU A 6 -7.86 39.42 -46.77
N LEU A 7 -8.68 40.37 -46.32
CA LEU A 7 -9.23 40.36 -44.96
C LEU A 7 -10.14 39.16 -44.73
N THR A 8 -10.99 38.84 -45.70
CA THR A 8 -11.87 37.65 -45.64
C THR A 8 -11.03 36.37 -45.57
N LEU A 9 -9.98 36.26 -46.38
CA LEU A 9 -9.09 35.09 -46.37
C LEU A 9 -8.36 34.93 -45.03
N ALA A 10 -7.78 36.03 -44.50
CA ALA A 10 -7.07 36.02 -43.22
C ALA A 10 -8.00 35.68 -42.04
N SER A 11 -9.23 36.20 -42.05
CA SER A 11 -10.23 35.92 -41.03
C SER A 11 -10.70 34.46 -41.06
N SER A 12 -10.94 33.91 -42.25
CA SER A 12 -11.30 32.49 -42.42
C SER A 12 -10.17 31.56 -41.99
N ALA A 13 -8.92 31.89 -42.31
CA ALA A 13 -7.75 31.13 -41.87
C ALA A 13 -7.64 31.13 -40.33
N ASN A 14 -7.85 32.28 -39.69
CA ASN A 14 -7.82 32.38 -38.23
C ASN A 14 -8.90 31.50 -37.57
N VAL A 15 -10.15 31.58 -38.04
CA VAL A 15 -11.24 30.74 -37.51
C VAL A 15 -10.92 29.25 -37.67
N PHE A 16 -10.37 28.86 -38.82
CA PHE A 16 -9.99 27.48 -39.09
C PHE A 16 -8.89 26.98 -38.13
N PHE A 17 -7.78 27.70 -37.99
CA PHE A 17 -6.67 27.28 -37.14
C PHE A 17 -6.99 27.37 -35.64
N ALA A 18 -7.72 28.40 -35.22
CA ALA A 18 -8.21 28.50 -33.84
C ALA A 18 -9.20 27.37 -33.52
N GLY A 19 -10.07 27.01 -34.47
CA GLY A 19 -10.99 25.89 -34.36
C GLY A 19 -10.30 24.54 -34.23
N LEU A 20 -9.26 24.28 -35.05
CA LEU A 20 -8.43 23.07 -34.93
C LEU A 20 -7.71 23.00 -33.59
N PHE A 21 -7.11 24.12 -33.13
CA PHE A 21 -6.46 24.20 -31.84
C PHE A 21 -7.44 23.89 -30.69
N ALA A 22 -8.62 24.53 -30.67
CA ALA A 22 -9.65 24.26 -29.68
C ALA A 22 -10.13 22.80 -29.74
N GLY A 23 -10.34 22.25 -30.94
CA GLY A 23 -10.73 20.86 -31.13
C GLY A 23 -9.71 19.87 -30.56
N THR A 24 -8.42 20.09 -30.78
CA THR A 24 -7.36 19.23 -30.22
C THR A 24 -7.32 19.27 -28.69
N LEU A 25 -7.52 20.44 -28.08
CA LEU A 25 -7.55 20.58 -26.63
C LEU A 25 -8.81 19.96 -26.00
N LEU A 26 -9.97 20.15 -26.64
CA LEU A 26 -11.22 19.58 -26.17
C LEU A 26 -11.25 18.07 -26.36
N PHE A 27 -10.62 17.54 -27.41
CA PHE A 27 -10.45 16.10 -27.59
C PHE A 27 -9.60 15.47 -26.48
N ASP A 28 -8.50 16.10 -26.07
CA ASP A 28 -7.73 15.60 -24.92
C ASP A 28 -8.52 15.72 -23.61
N ARG A 29 -9.14 16.89 -23.36
CA ARG A 29 -9.84 17.16 -22.10
C ARG A 29 -11.12 16.34 -21.91
N TRP A 30 -11.90 16.13 -22.97
CA TRP A 30 -13.20 15.47 -22.90
C TRP A 30 -13.23 14.08 -23.52
N GLY A 31 -12.24 13.70 -24.33
CA GLY A 31 -12.10 12.35 -24.88
C GLY A 31 -11.09 11.50 -24.12
N ILE A 32 -9.81 11.91 -24.11
CA ILE A 32 -8.73 11.08 -23.58
C ILE A 32 -8.68 11.11 -22.04
N THR A 33 -8.83 12.29 -21.43
CA THR A 33 -8.65 12.49 -19.98
C THR A 33 -9.55 11.59 -19.11
N PRO A 34 -10.85 11.37 -19.43
CA PRO A 34 -11.70 10.48 -18.63
C PRO A 34 -11.33 9.00 -18.72
N VAL A 35 -10.72 8.57 -19.83
CA VAL A 35 -10.35 7.16 -20.08
C VAL A 35 -8.91 6.89 -19.64
N ARG A 36 -8.09 7.91 -19.50
CA ARG A 36 -6.69 7.83 -19.08
C ARG A 36 -6.46 7.04 -17.77
N PRO A 37 -7.32 7.13 -16.73
CA PRO A 37 -7.17 6.33 -15.50
C PRO A 37 -7.44 4.83 -15.67
N THR A 38 -8.07 4.40 -16.78
CA THR A 38 -8.40 2.99 -17.03
C THR A 38 -7.31 2.25 -17.82
N ILE A 39 -6.25 2.95 -18.24
CA ILE A 39 -5.15 2.38 -19.03
C ILE A 39 -4.10 1.76 -18.09
N PRO A 40 -3.71 0.47 -18.26
CA PRO A 40 -2.66 -0.14 -17.44
C PRO A 40 -1.30 0.58 -17.57
N PRO A 41 -0.40 0.51 -16.56
CA PRO A 41 0.79 1.36 -16.46
C PRO A 41 1.74 1.31 -17.68
N GLY A 42 2.03 0.11 -18.21
CA GLY A 42 2.91 -0.04 -19.37
C GLY A 42 2.33 0.56 -20.67
N PRO A 43 1.10 0.20 -21.07
CA PRO A 43 0.37 0.87 -22.14
C PRO A 43 0.17 2.38 -21.92
N PHE A 44 -0.06 2.82 -20.68
CA PHE A 44 -0.23 4.23 -20.33
C PHE A 44 1.04 5.03 -20.64
N ILE A 45 2.21 4.53 -20.26
CA ILE A 45 3.50 5.21 -20.55
C ILE A 45 3.71 5.35 -22.06
N ARG A 46 3.52 4.29 -22.83
CA ARG A 46 3.66 4.35 -24.31
C ARG A 46 2.62 5.25 -24.96
N PHE A 47 1.39 5.25 -24.45
CA PHE A 47 0.33 6.13 -24.90
C PHE A 47 0.66 7.60 -24.62
N GLN A 48 1.12 7.93 -23.41
CA GLN A 48 1.56 9.27 -23.03
C GLN A 48 2.73 9.74 -23.90
N GLN A 49 3.75 8.90 -24.11
CA GLN A 49 4.89 9.22 -24.97
C GLN A 49 4.45 9.50 -26.42
N GLY A 50 3.55 8.68 -26.97
CA GLY A 50 3.03 8.85 -28.33
C GLY A 50 2.12 10.08 -28.49
N GLN A 51 1.24 10.33 -27.52
CA GLN A 51 0.40 11.53 -27.49
C GLN A 51 1.26 12.79 -27.37
N HIS A 52 2.22 12.78 -26.45
CA HIS A 52 3.12 13.90 -26.18
C HIS A 52 3.87 14.35 -27.45
N VAL A 53 4.51 13.42 -28.19
CA VAL A 53 5.27 13.76 -29.41
C VAL A 53 4.39 14.41 -30.47
N ASN A 54 3.16 13.94 -30.65
CA ASN A 54 2.25 14.44 -31.67
C ASN A 54 1.60 15.79 -31.26
N VAL A 55 1.19 15.91 -30.00
CA VAL A 55 0.58 17.14 -29.45
C VAL A 55 1.60 18.29 -29.41
N MET A 56 2.85 18.02 -29.01
CA MET A 56 3.92 19.03 -28.95
C MET A 56 4.36 19.54 -30.33
N ARG A 57 4.22 18.74 -31.40
CA ARG A 57 4.51 19.17 -32.77
C ARG A 57 3.36 19.96 -33.38
N LEU A 58 2.11 19.58 -33.06
CA LEU A 58 0.92 20.13 -33.70
C LEU A 58 0.45 21.44 -33.07
N ILE A 59 0.36 21.52 -31.75
CA ILE A 59 -0.23 22.66 -31.04
C ILE A 59 0.51 23.98 -31.30
N PRO A 60 1.85 24.07 -31.17
CA PRO A 60 2.56 25.32 -31.41
C PRO A 60 2.39 25.82 -32.85
N THR A 61 2.34 24.90 -33.81
CA THR A 61 2.14 25.22 -35.24
C THR A 61 0.76 25.82 -35.49
N LEU A 62 -0.30 25.19 -34.96
CA LEU A 62 -1.67 25.70 -35.09
C LEU A 62 -1.83 27.07 -34.40
N LEU A 63 -1.23 27.24 -33.23
CA LEU A 63 -1.29 28.49 -32.48
C LEU A 63 -0.54 29.63 -33.20
N ILE A 64 0.64 29.36 -33.75
CA ILE A 64 1.39 30.34 -34.57
C ILE A 64 0.59 30.73 -35.82
N LEU A 65 0.03 29.77 -36.55
CA LEU A 65 -0.77 30.04 -37.74
C LEU A 65 -2.03 30.87 -37.42
N SER A 66 -2.68 30.61 -36.27
CA SER A 66 -3.81 31.41 -35.78
C SER A 66 -3.37 32.84 -35.41
N ILE A 67 -2.26 33.01 -34.70
CA ILE A 67 -1.72 34.35 -34.35
C ILE A 67 -1.36 35.15 -35.61
N VAL A 68 -0.66 34.53 -36.57
CA VAL A 68 -0.23 35.21 -37.80
C VAL A 68 -1.44 35.62 -38.65
N SER A 69 -2.44 34.75 -38.79
CA SER A 69 -3.66 35.06 -39.55
C SER A 69 -4.52 36.13 -38.86
N ALA A 70 -4.66 36.08 -37.53
CA ALA A 70 -5.34 37.09 -36.74
C ALA A 70 -4.64 38.46 -36.78
N GLY A 71 -3.31 38.47 -36.65
CA GLY A 71 -2.48 39.67 -36.76
C GLY A 71 -2.55 40.29 -38.16
N THR A 72 -2.57 39.47 -39.21
CA THR A 72 -2.75 39.93 -40.60
C THR A 72 -4.13 40.56 -40.79
N ALA A 73 -5.18 39.95 -40.24
CA ALA A 73 -6.53 40.52 -40.27
C ALA A 73 -6.60 41.87 -39.52
N ALA A 74 -5.98 41.98 -38.34
CA ALA A 74 -5.88 43.23 -37.60
C ALA A 74 -5.15 44.33 -38.39
N LEU A 75 -4.01 44.00 -39.01
CA LEU A 75 -3.25 44.94 -39.86
C LEU A 75 -4.06 45.44 -41.05
N LEU A 76 -4.86 44.59 -41.67
CA LEU A 76 -5.74 44.98 -42.78
C LEU A 76 -6.91 45.86 -42.33
N MET A 77 -7.34 45.76 -41.07
CA MET A 77 -8.40 46.57 -40.46
C MET A 77 -7.91 47.89 -39.81
N ARG A 78 -6.60 48.16 -39.83
CA ARG A 78 -5.97 49.29 -39.12
C ARG A 78 -6.52 50.69 -39.45
N GLY A 79 -7.18 50.85 -40.60
CA GLY A 79 -7.79 52.10 -41.02
C GLY A 79 -9.07 52.48 -40.25
N ASN A 80 -9.63 51.57 -39.44
CA ASN A 80 -10.80 51.84 -38.61
C ASN A 80 -10.67 51.22 -37.19
N PRO A 81 -9.82 51.81 -36.34
CA PRO A 81 -9.44 51.22 -35.04
C PRO A 81 -10.55 51.26 -33.98
N LEU A 82 -11.57 52.11 -34.16
CA LEU A 82 -12.72 52.23 -33.24
C LEU A 82 -13.79 51.16 -33.50
N HIS A 83 -13.64 50.38 -34.57
CA HIS A 83 -14.59 49.33 -34.89
C HIS A 83 -14.42 48.13 -33.94
N PHE A 84 -15.51 47.66 -33.33
CA PHE A 84 -15.51 46.56 -32.35
C PHE A 84 -14.74 45.32 -32.84
N ARG A 85 -14.86 44.98 -34.13
CA ARG A 85 -14.13 43.85 -34.75
C ARG A 85 -12.60 44.00 -34.68
N PHE A 86 -12.07 45.21 -34.87
CA PHE A 86 -10.63 45.45 -34.78
C PHE A 86 -10.13 45.24 -33.34
N ALA A 87 -10.80 45.87 -32.36
CA ALA A 87 -10.46 45.73 -30.95
C ALA A 87 -10.52 44.27 -30.48
N PHE A 88 -11.56 43.53 -30.88
CA PHE A 88 -11.71 42.11 -30.55
C PHE A 88 -10.62 41.23 -31.19
N THR A 89 -10.28 41.44 -32.46
CA THR A 89 -9.21 40.68 -33.14
C THR A 89 -7.84 40.96 -32.54
N VAL A 90 -7.53 42.21 -32.19
CA VAL A 90 -6.27 42.56 -31.52
C VAL A 90 -6.20 41.90 -30.14
N ALA A 91 -7.27 41.99 -29.34
CA ALA A 91 -7.32 41.38 -28.02
C ALA A 91 -7.16 39.85 -28.08
N SER A 92 -7.83 39.16 -29.00
CA SER A 92 -7.69 37.70 -29.13
C SER A 92 -6.29 37.29 -29.60
N THR A 93 -5.67 38.07 -30.50
CA THR A 93 -4.29 37.83 -30.95
C THR A 93 -3.29 37.97 -29.79
N VAL A 94 -3.45 38.99 -28.95
CA VAL A 94 -2.61 39.18 -27.76
C VAL A 94 -2.79 38.03 -26.76
N LEU A 95 -4.03 37.58 -26.53
CA LEU A 95 -4.28 36.45 -25.64
C LEU A 95 -3.65 35.15 -26.15
N MET A 96 -3.75 34.87 -27.45
CA MET A 96 -3.10 33.71 -28.06
C MET A 96 -1.56 33.79 -27.96
N LEU A 97 -0.98 34.97 -28.11
CA LEU A 97 0.46 35.21 -27.90
C LEU A 97 0.88 34.91 -26.46
N VAL A 98 0.10 35.34 -25.47
CA VAL A 98 0.36 35.03 -24.05
C VAL A 98 0.32 33.52 -23.82
N VAL A 99 -0.68 32.83 -24.37
CA VAL A 99 -0.78 31.36 -24.28
C VAL A 99 0.43 30.67 -24.92
N LEU A 100 0.89 31.14 -26.09
CA LEU A 100 2.07 30.60 -26.76
C LEU A 100 3.34 30.78 -25.91
N ILE A 101 3.50 31.96 -25.30
CA ILE A 101 4.64 32.28 -24.42
C ILE A 101 4.62 31.39 -23.19
N LEU A 102 3.47 31.26 -22.51
CA LEU A 102 3.34 30.39 -21.34
C LEU A 102 3.58 28.91 -21.69
N ALA A 103 3.06 28.45 -22.84
CA ALA A 103 3.30 27.09 -23.31
C ALA A 103 4.79 26.83 -23.55
N ARG A 104 5.52 27.76 -24.18
CA ARG A 104 6.96 27.63 -24.42
C ARG A 104 7.83 27.80 -23.17
N ALA A 105 7.49 28.74 -22.29
CA ALA A 105 8.34 29.09 -21.16
C ALA A 105 8.14 28.18 -19.94
N ILE A 106 6.93 27.62 -19.79
CA ILE A 106 6.56 26.83 -18.60
C ILE A 106 6.28 25.39 -19.01
N ASN A 107 5.37 25.19 -19.96
CA ASN A 107 4.88 23.85 -20.25
C ASN A 107 5.95 22.98 -20.95
N VAL A 108 6.65 23.51 -21.95
CA VAL A 108 7.70 22.75 -22.67
C VAL A 108 8.85 22.28 -21.77
N PRO A 109 9.47 23.13 -20.92
CA PRO A 109 10.55 22.69 -20.04
C PRO A 109 10.14 21.64 -19.00
N ILE A 110 8.95 21.78 -18.41
CA ILE A 110 8.40 20.78 -17.48
C ILE A 110 8.25 19.43 -18.19
N ASN A 111 7.74 19.45 -19.42
CA ASN A 111 7.45 18.24 -20.18
C ASN A 111 8.73 17.56 -20.70
N ASP A 112 9.71 18.31 -21.19
CA ASP A 112 11.02 17.78 -21.61
C ASP A 112 11.76 17.11 -20.42
N THR A 113 11.57 17.64 -19.21
CA THR A 113 12.10 17.08 -17.97
C THR A 113 11.43 15.76 -17.60
N LEU A 114 10.11 15.65 -17.80
CA LEU A 114 9.35 14.41 -17.60
C LEU A 114 9.74 13.33 -18.62
N MET A 115 10.01 13.72 -19.87
CA MET A 115 10.31 12.79 -20.97
C MET A 115 11.74 12.24 -20.95
N THR A 116 12.69 12.96 -20.35
CA THR A 116 14.11 12.54 -20.27
C THR A 116 14.45 11.75 -19.00
N GLY A 117 13.46 11.41 -18.17
CA GLY A 117 13.66 10.68 -16.90
C GLY A 117 14.43 11.48 -15.84
N ARG A 118 14.66 12.78 -16.06
CA ARG A 118 15.37 13.69 -15.13
C ARG A 118 14.47 14.32 -14.07
N ALA A 119 13.20 13.90 -14.01
CA ALA A 119 12.19 14.43 -13.09
C ALA A 119 12.61 14.44 -11.61
N MET A 120 13.56 13.61 -11.19
CA MET A 120 14.07 13.59 -9.81
C MET A 120 14.97 14.78 -9.43
N LEU A 121 15.52 15.53 -10.40
CA LEU A 121 16.45 16.64 -10.11
C LEU A 121 15.82 18.04 -10.20
N PHE A 122 14.67 18.19 -10.87
CA PHE A 122 14.10 19.52 -11.13
C PHE A 122 13.24 20.08 -9.98
N VAL A 123 12.83 19.23 -9.04
CA VAL A 123 12.00 19.65 -7.88
C VAL A 123 12.83 20.41 -6.83
N CYS A 124 14.17 20.45 -6.94
CA CYS A 124 15.03 21.09 -5.94
C CYS A 124 15.63 22.45 -6.34
N GLU A 125 15.44 22.99 -7.55
CA GLU A 125 16.23 24.15 -7.98
C GLU A 125 15.53 25.23 -8.83
N VAL A 126 14.22 25.46 -8.63
CA VAL A 126 13.55 26.67 -9.16
C VAL A 126 12.99 27.53 -8.02
N LYS A 127 13.86 28.37 -7.46
CA LYS A 127 13.44 29.65 -6.87
C LYS A 127 13.19 30.61 -8.03
N THR A 128 11.93 30.88 -8.35
CA THR A 128 11.56 32.08 -9.11
C THR A 128 10.34 32.73 -8.49
N GLU A 129 10.56 33.90 -7.90
CA GLU A 129 9.52 34.86 -7.62
C GLU A 129 8.82 35.23 -8.94
N ILE A 130 7.55 34.85 -9.08
CA ILE A 130 6.67 35.34 -10.13
C ILE A 130 5.78 36.41 -9.50
N PRO A 131 5.72 37.65 -10.04
CA PRO A 131 5.00 38.74 -9.40
C PRO A 131 3.49 38.47 -9.47
N VAL A 132 2.87 38.40 -8.29
CA VAL A 132 1.44 38.15 -7.99
C VAL A 132 0.46 39.15 -8.65
N LYS A 133 0.95 40.11 -9.46
CA LYS A 133 0.11 41.16 -10.06
C LYS A 133 -0.55 40.82 -11.40
N LEU A 134 -0.23 39.68 -12.03
CA LEU A 134 -0.82 39.32 -13.34
C LEU A 134 -2.01 38.35 -13.23
N LEU A 135 -2.16 37.62 -12.13
CA LEU A 135 -3.26 36.67 -11.91
C LEU A 135 -4.58 37.36 -11.51
N ALA A 136 -4.50 38.62 -11.06
CA ALA A 136 -5.65 39.39 -10.58
C ALA A 136 -6.57 39.94 -11.71
N LEU A 137 -6.12 39.95 -12.98
CA LEU A 137 -6.93 40.49 -14.08
C LEU A 137 -7.86 39.45 -14.73
N VAL A 138 -7.62 38.15 -14.53
CA VAL A 138 -8.43 37.08 -15.17
C VAL A 138 -9.65 36.70 -14.31
N THR A 139 -9.64 36.99 -13.01
CA THR A 139 -10.75 36.71 -12.09
C THR A 139 -11.90 37.72 -12.16
N ILE A 140 -11.71 38.91 -12.77
CA ILE A 140 -12.74 39.96 -12.80
C ILE A 140 -13.77 39.76 -13.93
N PHE A 141 -13.52 38.88 -14.92
CA PHE A 141 -14.42 38.73 -16.08
C PHE A 141 -15.30 37.46 -16.09
N LEU A 142 -15.16 36.53 -15.12
CA LEU A 142 -16.02 35.33 -15.02
C LEU A 142 -17.15 35.45 -13.98
N ALA A 143 -17.26 36.56 -13.25
CA ALA A 143 -18.22 36.71 -12.15
C ALA A 143 -19.62 37.24 -12.57
N ALA A 144 -20.01 37.17 -13.85
CA ALA A 144 -21.25 37.80 -14.33
C ALA A 144 -22.36 36.84 -14.81
N THR A 145 -22.19 35.52 -14.83
CA THR A 145 -23.24 34.63 -15.37
C THR A 145 -23.36 33.26 -14.68
N ALA A 146 -23.54 33.24 -13.36
CA ALA A 146 -24.05 32.05 -12.66
C ALA A 146 -24.70 32.43 -11.33
N ALA A 147 -25.82 33.17 -11.39
CA ALA A 147 -26.75 33.29 -10.28
C ALA A 147 -28.05 32.57 -10.65
N THR A 148 -28.09 31.27 -10.40
CA THR A 148 -29.33 30.53 -10.17
C THR A 148 -29.14 29.65 -8.96
N ALA A 149 -30.04 29.84 -8.02
CA ALA A 149 -30.06 29.32 -6.66
C ALA A 149 -29.96 27.79 -6.60
N GLY A 150 -29.00 27.31 -5.81
CA GLY A 150 -29.12 26.07 -5.06
C GLY A 150 -29.25 26.47 -3.58
N THR A 151 -30.28 25.97 -2.92
CA THR A 151 -30.42 26.04 -1.47
C THR A 151 -29.16 25.45 -0.80
N PRO A 152 -28.59 26.09 0.23
CA PRO A 152 -27.49 25.48 0.96
C PRO A 152 -28.05 24.26 1.71
N ASP A 153 -27.74 23.07 1.23
CA ASP A 153 -27.83 21.88 2.07
C ASP A 153 -26.98 22.16 3.31
N THR A 154 -27.61 22.04 4.48
CA THR A 154 -26.89 22.12 5.75
C THR A 154 -25.79 21.05 5.70
N PRO A 155 -24.49 21.39 5.88
CA PRO A 155 -23.44 20.40 5.78
C PRO A 155 -23.73 19.27 6.76
N ALA A 156 -23.97 18.07 6.25
CA ALA A 156 -24.03 16.87 7.08
C ALA A 156 -22.74 16.82 7.91
N ALA A 157 -22.86 16.57 9.22
CA ALA A 157 -21.71 16.53 10.10
C ALA A 157 -20.67 15.54 9.56
N ALA A 158 -19.41 15.95 9.48
CA ALA A 158 -18.37 15.06 8.95
C ALA A 158 -18.24 13.79 9.82
N PRO A 159 -18.05 12.59 9.22
CA PRO A 159 -17.82 11.37 9.99
C PRO A 159 -16.63 11.52 10.95
N LYS A 160 -16.78 11.00 12.16
CA LYS A 160 -15.78 11.10 13.25
C LYS A 160 -15.18 9.74 13.56
N LEU A 161 -13.85 9.64 13.54
CA LEU A 161 -13.16 8.43 14.00
C LEU A 161 -13.29 8.31 15.52
N ARG A 162 -13.78 7.17 16.00
CA ARG A 162 -14.03 6.90 17.43
C ARG A 162 -12.98 5.99 18.05
N PHE A 163 -12.53 4.98 17.30
CA PHE A 163 -11.61 3.97 17.78
C PHE A 163 -10.88 3.30 16.61
N ALA A 164 -9.65 2.85 16.84
CA ALA A 164 -8.89 2.09 15.86
C ALA A 164 -8.21 0.88 16.48
N VAL A 165 -8.29 -0.27 15.81
CA VAL A 165 -7.52 -1.48 16.13
C VAL A 165 -6.48 -1.70 15.05
N ILE A 166 -5.21 -1.83 15.43
CA ILE A 166 -4.09 -2.14 14.55
C ILE A 166 -3.55 -3.52 14.95
N LEU A 167 -3.84 -4.55 14.18
CA LEU A 167 -3.16 -5.85 14.31
C LEU A 167 -1.93 -5.86 13.40
N THR A 168 -0.75 -5.71 13.99
CA THR A 168 0.52 -5.56 13.27
C THR A 168 1.45 -6.75 13.49
N ARG A 169 2.14 -7.15 12.43
CA ARG A 169 3.30 -8.03 12.51
C ARG A 169 4.45 -7.30 13.18
N HIS A 170 5.27 -8.02 13.94
CA HIS A 170 6.55 -7.50 14.42
C HIS A 170 7.41 -6.89 13.28
N GLY A 171 8.34 -6.01 13.64
CA GLY A 171 9.28 -5.42 12.69
C GLY A 171 10.34 -6.40 12.18
N VAL A 172 11.30 -5.87 11.41
CA VAL A 172 12.39 -6.67 10.80
C VAL A 172 13.21 -7.38 11.88
N ARG A 173 13.35 -8.69 11.74
CA ARG A 173 14.10 -9.56 12.65
C ARG A 173 15.19 -10.32 11.91
N SER A 174 16.12 -10.92 12.65
CA SER A 174 16.96 -11.98 12.12
C SER A 174 16.14 -13.25 11.81
N PRO A 175 16.67 -14.16 10.96
CA PRO A 175 16.13 -15.50 10.75
C PRO A 175 15.90 -16.23 12.07
N THR A 176 14.87 -17.08 12.12
CA THR A 176 14.60 -17.92 13.29
C THR A 176 15.45 -19.18 13.30
N TRP A 177 15.89 -19.65 12.14
CA TRP A 177 16.83 -20.76 12.02
C TRP A 177 18.24 -20.34 12.43
N THR A 178 18.99 -21.31 12.94
CA THR A 178 20.39 -21.10 13.31
C THR A 178 21.27 -20.97 12.05
N LEU A 179 22.40 -20.27 12.15
CA LEU A 179 23.35 -20.17 11.03
C LEU A 179 23.79 -21.54 10.49
N PRO A 180 24.10 -22.57 11.31
CA PRO A 180 24.40 -23.91 10.78
C PRO A 180 23.27 -24.51 9.94
N GLU A 181 22.01 -24.29 10.33
CA GLU A 181 20.85 -24.78 9.60
C GLU A 181 20.65 -24.05 8.28
N LEU A 182 20.75 -22.72 8.29
CA LEU A 182 20.70 -21.89 7.08
C LEU A 182 21.84 -22.23 6.10
N ASN A 183 23.07 -22.38 6.61
CA ASN A 183 24.27 -22.70 5.83
C ASN A 183 24.24 -24.11 5.21
N ALA A 184 23.32 -24.98 5.65
CA ALA A 184 23.08 -26.25 4.99
C ALA A 184 22.38 -26.05 3.63
N TYR A 185 21.67 -24.94 3.42
CA TYR A 185 20.87 -24.69 2.21
C TYR A 185 21.52 -23.74 1.19
N SER A 186 22.72 -23.22 1.45
CA SER A 186 23.39 -22.25 0.58
C SER A 186 24.82 -22.67 0.24
N ALA A 187 25.38 -22.16 -0.86
CA ALA A 187 26.79 -22.36 -1.18
C ALA A 187 27.71 -21.62 -0.20
N GLU A 188 27.36 -20.36 0.06
CA GLU A 188 28.10 -19.41 0.90
C GLU A 188 27.46 -19.29 2.30
N PRO A 189 28.22 -18.90 3.33
CA PRO A 189 27.65 -18.67 4.66
C PRO A 189 26.67 -17.48 4.65
N TRP A 190 25.54 -17.62 5.33
CA TRP A 190 24.59 -16.53 5.58
C TRP A 190 25.25 -15.39 6.39
N PRO A 191 24.85 -14.13 6.16
CA PRO A 191 25.44 -12.98 6.84
C PRO A 191 25.14 -13.00 8.34
N ASP A 192 25.99 -12.31 9.11
CA ASP A 192 25.71 -12.01 10.52
C ASP A 192 24.70 -10.88 10.61
N TRP A 193 23.65 -11.09 11.39
CA TRP A 193 22.57 -10.13 11.62
C TRP A 193 22.82 -9.18 12.78
N GLY A 194 23.87 -9.42 13.57
CA GLY A 194 24.22 -8.61 14.75
C GLY A 194 23.25 -8.75 15.93
N VAL A 195 22.29 -9.68 15.84
CA VAL A 195 21.33 -10.02 16.90
C VAL A 195 21.08 -11.53 16.91
N ALA A 196 20.66 -12.08 18.05
CA ALA A 196 20.32 -13.49 18.18
C ALA A 196 19.20 -13.91 17.21
N PRO A 197 19.10 -15.18 16.81
CA PRO A 197 18.04 -15.67 15.93
C PRO A 197 16.63 -15.31 16.41
N GLY A 198 15.80 -14.80 15.51
CA GLY A 198 14.43 -14.39 15.78
C GLY A 198 14.25 -13.07 16.56
N ASN A 199 15.32 -12.37 16.93
CA ASN A 199 15.22 -11.07 17.60
C ASN A 199 15.01 -9.92 16.61
N LEU A 200 14.32 -8.87 17.05
CA LEU A 200 14.15 -7.63 16.29
C LEU A 200 15.53 -6.99 16.04
N THR A 201 15.77 -6.51 14.82
CA THR A 201 17.01 -5.80 14.50
C THR A 201 16.92 -4.33 14.93
N PRO A 202 18.04 -3.61 15.15
CA PRO A 202 18.01 -2.17 15.40
C PRO A 202 17.26 -1.39 14.30
N ARG A 203 17.39 -1.84 13.06
CA ARG A 203 16.65 -1.27 11.94
C ARG A 203 15.16 -1.61 11.99
N GLY A 204 14.79 -2.83 12.34
CA GLY A 204 13.41 -3.22 12.59
C GLY A 204 12.76 -2.30 13.62
N SER A 205 13.42 -2.05 14.75
CA SER A 205 12.96 -1.08 15.74
C SER A 205 12.77 0.32 15.14
N LYS A 206 13.74 0.83 14.38
CA LYS A 206 13.63 2.14 13.74
C LYS A 206 12.41 2.22 12.80
N LEU A 207 12.19 1.21 11.96
CA LEU A 207 11.07 1.15 11.03
C LEU A 207 9.72 1.16 11.77
N MET A 208 9.62 0.43 12.88
CA MET A 208 8.41 0.43 13.71
C MET A 208 8.17 1.77 14.42
N THR A 209 9.23 2.48 14.82
CA THR A 209 9.10 3.86 15.32
C THR A 209 8.56 4.81 14.24
N LEU A 210 9.03 4.68 13.00
CA LEU A 210 8.49 5.47 11.88
C LEU A 210 6.99 5.19 11.63
N PHE A 211 6.58 3.92 11.74
CA PHE A 211 5.16 3.56 11.68
C PHE A 211 4.35 4.17 12.81
N GLY A 212 4.85 4.11 14.05
CA GLY A 212 4.20 4.75 15.20
C GLY A 212 4.01 6.25 14.97
N SER A 213 5.03 6.94 14.45
CA SER A 213 4.94 8.36 14.11
C SER A 213 3.91 8.64 13.01
N TYR A 214 3.84 7.80 11.99
CA TYR A 214 2.79 7.90 10.98
C TYR A 214 1.39 7.70 11.56
N TYR A 215 1.19 6.70 12.42
CA TYR A 215 -0.11 6.47 13.07
C TYR A 215 -0.54 7.68 13.89
N ARG A 216 0.40 8.34 14.59
CA ARG A 216 0.10 9.60 15.28
C ARG A 216 -0.43 10.67 14.32
N LEU A 217 0.26 10.88 13.20
CA LEU A 217 -0.14 11.88 12.20
C LEU A 217 -1.50 11.55 11.58
N HIS A 218 -1.71 10.29 11.20
CA HIS A 218 -2.95 9.79 10.60
C HIS A 218 -4.14 9.96 11.56
N PHE A 219 -3.99 9.53 12.81
CA PHE A 219 -5.05 9.65 13.81
C PHE A 219 -5.28 11.09 14.28
N ALA A 220 -4.25 11.95 14.25
CA ALA A 220 -4.43 13.37 14.50
C ALA A 220 -5.18 14.07 13.38
N ALA A 221 -4.89 13.73 12.11
CA ALA A 221 -5.66 14.24 10.97
C ALA A 221 -7.13 13.80 11.01
N ALA A 222 -7.42 12.63 11.58
CA ALA A 222 -8.77 12.13 11.82
C ALA A 222 -9.42 12.62 13.14
N GLY A 223 -8.72 13.44 13.93
CA GLY A 223 -9.23 13.99 15.20
C GLY A 223 -9.32 13.00 16.37
N LEU A 224 -8.69 11.82 16.27
CA LEU A 224 -8.69 10.79 17.31
C LEU A 224 -7.63 11.06 18.41
N LEU A 225 -6.47 11.58 18.01
CA LEU A 225 -5.33 11.91 18.87
C LEU A 225 -4.84 13.35 18.63
N HIS A 226 -4.08 13.91 19.57
CA HIS A 226 -3.35 15.15 19.38
C HIS A 226 -2.05 14.92 18.59
N SER A 227 -1.74 15.84 17.68
CA SER A 227 -0.52 15.79 16.86
C SER A 227 0.79 15.92 17.66
N THR A 228 0.74 16.47 18.87
CA THR A 228 1.89 16.65 19.78
C THR A 228 1.49 16.51 21.26
N GLY A 229 2.48 16.35 22.15
CA GLY A 229 2.26 16.20 23.59
C GLY A 229 1.90 14.78 24.05
N CYS A 230 1.55 14.63 25.33
CA CYS A 230 1.26 13.33 25.97
C CYS A 230 -0.20 13.17 26.44
N ALA A 231 -1.09 14.10 26.07
CA ALA A 231 -2.47 14.12 26.56
C ALA A 231 -3.24 12.83 26.26
N ASP A 232 -2.93 12.16 25.14
CA ASP A 232 -3.58 10.90 24.76
C ASP A 232 -2.74 9.65 25.06
N ALA A 233 -1.64 9.75 25.80
CA ALA A 233 -0.81 8.57 26.11
C ALA A 233 -1.61 7.50 26.86
N GLY A 234 -2.50 7.91 27.78
CA GLY A 234 -3.44 7.02 28.47
C GLY A 234 -4.66 6.59 27.65
N HIS A 235 -4.70 6.89 26.35
CA HIS A 235 -5.73 6.44 25.41
C HIS A 235 -5.15 5.52 24.32
N VAL A 236 -3.88 5.13 24.45
CA VAL A 236 -3.19 4.20 23.55
C VAL A 236 -2.85 2.94 24.35
N TYR A 237 -3.44 1.81 23.96
CA TYR A 237 -3.17 0.53 24.58
C TYR A 237 -2.42 -0.38 23.62
N ILE A 238 -1.30 -0.95 24.09
CA ILE A 238 -0.46 -1.84 23.29
C ILE A 238 -0.41 -3.22 23.94
N ARG A 239 -0.86 -4.25 23.23
CA ARG A 239 -0.76 -5.66 23.61
C ARG A 239 0.22 -6.38 22.68
N ALA A 240 1.30 -6.93 23.22
CA ALA A 240 2.28 -7.70 22.45
C ALA A 240 2.35 -9.15 22.91
N ASP A 241 2.63 -10.05 21.96
CA ASP A 241 2.99 -11.45 22.27
C ASP A 241 4.27 -11.52 23.12
N ALA A 242 4.60 -12.70 23.64
CA ALA A 242 5.67 -12.89 24.61
C ALA A 242 7.09 -12.78 24.02
N GLU A 243 7.30 -12.99 22.72
CA GLU A 243 8.65 -12.97 22.16
C GLU A 243 9.31 -11.60 22.23
N SER A 244 10.65 -11.59 22.23
CA SER A 244 11.39 -10.32 22.24
C SER A 244 11.00 -9.45 21.04
N ARG A 245 10.88 -10.02 19.84
CA ARG A 245 10.57 -9.27 18.62
C ARG A 245 9.24 -8.51 18.67
N THR A 246 8.20 -9.07 19.28
CA THR A 246 6.88 -8.45 19.42
C THR A 246 6.89 -7.40 20.53
N ARG A 247 7.50 -7.70 21.69
CA ARG A 247 7.63 -6.72 22.79
C ARG A 247 8.44 -5.48 22.38
N GLU A 248 9.59 -5.67 21.73
CA GLU A 248 10.41 -4.55 21.25
C GLU A 248 9.71 -3.77 20.13
N THR A 249 8.93 -4.44 19.27
CA THR A 249 8.10 -3.76 18.27
C THR A 249 7.04 -2.88 18.95
N GLY A 250 6.37 -3.38 19.99
CA GLY A 250 5.43 -2.59 20.78
C GLY A 250 6.07 -1.33 21.37
N ARG A 251 7.29 -1.45 21.90
CA ARG A 251 8.03 -0.29 22.47
C ARG A 251 8.46 0.70 21.39
N ALA A 252 8.87 0.21 20.22
CA ALA A 252 9.20 1.05 19.09
C ALA A 252 7.98 1.83 18.58
N LEU A 253 6.82 1.17 18.49
CA LEU A 253 5.54 1.80 18.15
C LEU A 253 5.11 2.83 19.20
N ALA A 254 5.20 2.50 20.49
CA ALA A 254 4.96 3.42 21.60
C ALA A 254 5.80 4.69 21.48
N THR A 255 7.10 4.52 21.23
CA THR A 255 8.05 5.63 21.02
C THR A 255 7.66 6.49 19.83
N GLY A 256 7.18 5.87 18.74
CA GLY A 256 6.78 6.58 17.53
C GLY A 256 5.46 7.33 17.69
N ILE A 257 4.45 6.70 18.27
CA ILE A 257 3.09 7.24 18.39
C ILE A 257 2.98 8.30 19.48
N MET A 258 3.73 8.16 20.58
CA MET A 258 3.77 9.12 21.69
C MET A 258 5.24 9.40 22.12
N PRO A 259 6.04 10.11 21.30
CA PRO A 259 7.42 10.43 21.62
C PRO A 259 7.57 11.15 22.96
N GLY A 260 8.43 10.61 23.83
CA GLY A 260 8.72 11.17 25.17
C GLY A 260 7.64 10.92 26.23
N CYS A 261 6.58 10.18 25.91
CA CYS A 261 5.50 9.87 26.83
C CYS A 261 5.58 8.41 27.31
N SER A 262 4.98 8.13 28.47
CA SER A 262 4.86 6.75 28.96
C SER A 262 3.66 6.07 28.31
N VAL A 263 3.93 5.04 27.51
CA VAL A 263 2.92 4.11 26.97
C VAL A 263 3.45 2.70 27.20
N ASP A 264 2.79 1.98 28.09
CA ASP A 264 3.24 0.64 28.49
C ASP A 264 2.86 -0.40 27.44
N VAL A 265 3.74 -1.38 27.24
CA VAL A 265 3.49 -2.55 26.39
C VAL A 265 3.07 -3.71 27.27
N GLN A 266 1.79 -4.07 27.20
CA GLN A 266 1.21 -5.17 27.94
C GLN A 266 1.56 -6.49 27.26
N THR A 267 1.94 -7.50 28.04
CA THR A 267 2.27 -8.85 27.55
C THR A 267 1.97 -9.87 28.64
N VAL A 268 1.93 -11.18 28.33
CA VAL A 268 1.84 -12.21 29.37
C VAL A 268 3.11 -12.23 30.22
N SER A 269 2.99 -12.57 31.51
CA SER A 269 4.12 -12.65 32.42
C SER A 269 5.04 -13.86 32.13
N ALA A 270 4.46 -14.97 31.65
CA ALA A 270 5.17 -16.18 31.25
C ALA A 270 4.30 -17.07 30.37
N GLY A 271 4.94 -18.02 29.67
CA GLY A 271 4.25 -19.04 28.87
C GLY A 271 3.83 -18.56 27.48
N GLN A 272 3.02 -19.39 26.81
CA GLN A 272 2.44 -19.10 25.50
C GLN A 272 1.22 -18.21 25.68
N ASP A 273 1.17 -17.09 24.95
CA ASP A 273 0.00 -16.21 25.00
C ASP A 273 -1.16 -16.82 24.20
N PRO A 274 -2.29 -17.16 24.85
CA PRO A 274 -3.45 -17.71 24.15
C PRO A 274 -4.07 -16.78 23.12
N LEU A 275 -3.81 -15.47 23.21
CA LEU A 275 -4.28 -14.50 22.24
C LEU A 275 -3.63 -14.74 20.87
N PHE A 276 -2.33 -15.08 20.85
CA PHE A 276 -1.54 -15.22 19.62
C PHE A 276 -1.31 -16.67 19.21
N SER A 277 -1.27 -17.59 20.18
CA SER A 277 -0.95 -19.01 19.99
C SER A 277 -1.95 -19.91 20.73
N PRO A 278 -3.24 -19.94 20.34
CA PRO A 278 -4.30 -20.62 21.10
C PRO A 278 -4.13 -22.14 21.15
N LEU A 279 -3.53 -22.75 20.12
CA LEU A 279 -3.20 -24.18 20.11
C LEU A 279 -2.10 -24.50 21.12
N SER A 280 -1.00 -23.75 21.10
CA SER A 280 0.14 -23.92 22.02
C SER A 280 -0.26 -23.63 23.47
N ALA A 281 -1.17 -22.69 23.69
CA ALA A 281 -1.74 -22.37 25.01
C ALA A 281 -2.81 -23.37 25.48
N GLY A 282 -3.17 -24.37 24.66
CA GLY A 282 -4.12 -25.42 25.01
C GLY A 282 -5.58 -24.98 25.06
N ILE A 283 -5.92 -23.82 24.50
CA ILE A 283 -7.30 -23.32 24.42
C ILE A 283 -8.01 -23.93 23.21
N ALA A 284 -7.34 -23.94 22.06
CA ALA A 284 -7.88 -24.54 20.85
C ALA A 284 -7.45 -26.01 20.75
N LYS A 285 -8.41 -26.93 20.60
CA LYS A 285 -8.16 -28.37 20.42
C LYS A 285 -8.42 -28.76 18.96
N PRO A 286 -7.41 -29.19 18.21
CA PRO A 286 -7.57 -29.47 16.79
C PRO A 286 -8.10 -30.88 16.53
N ASP A 287 -8.98 -31.00 15.54
CA ASP A 287 -9.10 -32.23 14.76
C ASP A 287 -8.00 -32.22 13.70
N ARG A 288 -6.94 -32.97 13.97
CA ARG A 288 -5.71 -32.98 13.14
C ARG A 288 -5.92 -33.71 11.82
N ALA A 289 -6.83 -34.69 11.78
CA ALA A 289 -7.18 -35.37 10.55
C ALA A 289 -7.97 -34.44 9.63
N LEU A 290 -8.94 -33.70 10.19
CA LEU A 290 -9.66 -32.66 9.46
C LEU A 290 -8.73 -31.53 9.00
N ALA A 291 -7.80 -31.10 9.83
CA ALA A 291 -6.79 -30.11 9.48
C ALA A 291 -5.98 -30.53 8.24
N ALA A 292 -5.41 -31.74 8.26
CA ALA A 292 -4.66 -32.28 7.14
C ALA A 292 -5.53 -32.46 5.88
N ALA A 293 -6.75 -33.00 6.04
CA ALA A 293 -7.70 -33.15 4.95
C ALA A 293 -8.07 -31.80 4.31
N SER A 294 -8.19 -30.73 5.11
CA SER A 294 -8.54 -29.39 4.61
C SER A 294 -7.45 -28.80 3.71
N ILE A 295 -6.17 -29.01 4.03
CA ILE A 295 -5.07 -28.63 3.12
C ILE A 295 -5.04 -29.55 1.90
N SER A 296 -5.11 -30.88 2.13
CA SER A 296 -5.02 -31.89 1.08
C SER A 296 -6.08 -31.69 -0.01
N GLY A 297 -7.32 -31.37 0.38
CA GLY A 297 -8.42 -31.09 -0.55
C GLY A 297 -8.15 -29.88 -1.46
N ARG A 298 -7.48 -28.84 -0.97
CA ARG A 298 -7.14 -27.64 -1.76
C ARG A 298 -6.09 -27.91 -2.84
N ILE A 299 -5.26 -28.94 -2.66
CA ILE A 299 -4.17 -29.30 -3.58
C ILE A 299 -4.45 -30.60 -4.34
N GLY A 300 -5.69 -31.10 -4.31
CA GLY A 300 -6.07 -32.34 -4.98
C GLY A 300 -5.32 -33.58 -4.48
N ALA A 301 -4.97 -33.61 -3.19
CA ALA A 301 -4.13 -34.64 -2.56
C ALA A 301 -2.78 -34.87 -3.26
N ASN A 302 -2.24 -33.84 -3.93
CA ASN A 302 -0.98 -33.94 -4.68
C ASN A 302 0.03 -32.87 -4.22
N PRO A 303 0.70 -33.06 -3.07
CA PRO A 303 1.70 -32.11 -2.57
C PRO A 303 2.89 -31.89 -3.52
N ASN A 304 3.22 -32.88 -4.35
CA ASN A 304 4.29 -32.74 -5.35
C ASN A 304 3.93 -31.75 -6.48
N ALA A 305 2.63 -31.55 -6.76
CA ALA A 305 2.19 -30.55 -7.75
C ALA A 305 2.62 -29.12 -7.39
N LEU A 306 2.79 -28.82 -6.09
CA LEU A 306 3.23 -27.51 -5.62
C LEU A 306 4.62 -27.14 -6.16
N VAL A 307 5.52 -28.12 -6.28
CA VAL A 307 6.85 -27.91 -6.88
C VAL A 307 6.75 -27.56 -8.37
N ILE A 308 5.79 -28.17 -9.07
CA ILE A 308 5.57 -27.97 -10.50
C ILE A 308 4.98 -26.58 -10.76
N ILE A 309 3.93 -26.18 -10.04
CA ILE A 309 3.25 -24.90 -10.28
C ILE A 309 4.09 -23.69 -9.85
N TYR A 310 5.00 -23.87 -8.89
CA TYR A 310 5.94 -22.84 -8.43
C TYR A 310 7.38 -23.07 -8.94
N ARG A 311 7.55 -23.82 -10.03
CA ARG A 311 8.86 -24.20 -10.57
C ARG A 311 9.80 -23.01 -10.78
N GLN A 312 9.28 -21.92 -11.35
CA GLN A 312 10.04 -20.69 -11.60
C GLN A 312 10.62 -20.10 -10.31
N ALA A 313 9.79 -19.91 -9.28
CA ALA A 313 10.22 -19.40 -7.98
C ALA A 313 11.25 -20.33 -7.31
N PHE A 314 11.08 -21.65 -7.43
CA PHE A 314 12.06 -22.61 -6.92
C PHE A 314 13.40 -22.57 -7.67
N ASP A 315 13.38 -22.44 -8.99
CA ASP A 315 14.61 -22.29 -9.77
C ASP A 315 15.34 -20.99 -9.41
N MET A 316 14.60 -19.90 -9.24
CA MET A 316 15.14 -18.61 -8.80
C MET A 316 15.75 -18.72 -7.40
N LEU A 317 15.08 -19.38 -6.46
CA LEU A 317 15.59 -19.61 -5.11
C LEU A 317 16.89 -20.42 -5.15
N ARG A 318 16.94 -21.48 -5.96
CA ARG A 318 18.15 -22.31 -6.12
C ARG A 318 19.30 -21.52 -6.74
N GLU A 319 19.02 -20.65 -7.71
CA GLU A 319 20.01 -19.75 -8.30
C GLU A 319 20.62 -18.82 -7.24
N VAL A 320 19.79 -18.20 -6.39
CA VAL A 320 20.29 -17.34 -5.31
C VAL A 320 21.12 -18.14 -4.30
N LEU A 321 20.59 -19.27 -3.81
CA LEU A 321 21.24 -20.09 -2.78
C LEU A 321 22.60 -20.65 -3.23
N PHE A 322 22.70 -21.16 -4.46
CA PHE A 322 23.87 -21.92 -4.91
C PHE A 322 24.63 -21.31 -6.09
N GLY A 323 24.09 -20.28 -6.76
CA GLY A 323 24.70 -19.67 -7.95
C GLY A 323 24.57 -20.55 -9.19
N CYS A 324 23.63 -21.49 -9.18
CA CYS A 324 23.42 -22.47 -10.25
C CYS A 324 22.29 -22.03 -11.17
N ALA A 325 22.52 -22.03 -12.48
CA ALA A 325 21.51 -21.67 -13.47
C ALA A 325 20.29 -22.61 -13.41
N PRO A 326 19.07 -22.11 -13.67
CA PRO A 326 17.87 -22.93 -13.80
C PRO A 326 18.08 -24.12 -14.77
N GLY A 327 17.64 -25.31 -14.37
CA GLY A 327 17.77 -26.54 -15.17
C GLY A 327 19.18 -27.14 -15.27
N ALA A 328 20.22 -26.46 -14.76
CA ALA A 328 21.58 -27.00 -14.77
C ALA A 328 21.84 -27.96 -13.57
N SER A 329 22.85 -28.83 -13.73
CA SER A 329 23.43 -29.56 -12.61
C SER A 329 24.05 -28.59 -11.60
N CYS A 330 23.91 -28.85 -10.31
CA CYS A 330 24.49 -28.00 -9.27
C CYS A 330 25.38 -28.82 -8.32
N PRO A 331 26.65 -29.09 -8.70
CA PRO A 331 27.54 -29.93 -7.88
C PRO A 331 27.78 -29.38 -6.47
N VAL A 332 27.65 -28.06 -6.28
CA VAL A 332 27.81 -27.42 -4.96
C VAL A 332 26.69 -27.82 -3.99
N GLU A 333 25.47 -28.02 -4.50
CA GLU A 333 24.30 -28.49 -3.74
C GLU A 333 24.45 -29.94 -3.26
N GLU A 334 25.29 -30.74 -3.93
CA GLU A 334 25.56 -32.15 -3.60
C GLU A 334 26.75 -32.35 -2.64
N LYS A 335 27.45 -31.28 -2.24
CA LYS A 335 28.59 -31.40 -1.32
C LYS A 335 28.14 -31.88 0.06
N PRO A 336 28.99 -32.64 0.81
CA PRO A 336 28.68 -33.06 2.17
C PRO A 336 28.26 -31.88 3.06
N GLY A 337 27.20 -32.08 3.84
CA GLY A 337 26.63 -31.05 4.72
C GLY A 337 25.66 -30.08 4.03
N LYS A 338 25.50 -30.15 2.71
CA LYS A 338 24.49 -29.37 1.98
C LYS A 338 23.18 -30.15 1.83
N ARG A 339 22.08 -29.41 1.74
CA ARG A 339 20.71 -29.90 1.60
C ARG A 339 20.04 -29.20 0.42
N SER A 340 19.42 -29.98 -0.44
CA SER A 340 18.59 -29.47 -1.53
C SER A 340 17.19 -29.16 -1.03
N VAL A 341 16.65 -27.99 -1.38
CA VAL A 341 15.23 -27.67 -1.15
C VAL A 341 14.35 -28.59 -1.98
N LEU A 342 14.72 -28.86 -3.24
CA LEU A 342 13.89 -29.58 -4.21
C LEU A 342 13.85 -31.09 -4.03
N LYS A 343 14.85 -31.66 -3.35
CA LYS A 343 14.89 -33.11 -3.05
C LYS A 343 14.12 -33.49 -1.79
N GLN A 344 13.54 -32.52 -1.08
CA GLN A 344 12.75 -32.82 0.11
C GLN A 344 11.45 -33.55 -0.27
N PRO A 345 11.06 -34.60 0.47
CA PRO A 345 9.77 -35.23 0.25
C PRO A 345 8.64 -34.25 0.59
N SER A 346 7.63 -34.18 -0.27
CA SER A 346 6.44 -33.37 -0.03
C SER A 346 5.33 -34.23 0.58
N SER A 347 4.76 -33.80 1.70
CA SER A 347 3.62 -34.49 2.34
C SER A 347 2.67 -33.50 3.00
N VAL A 348 1.42 -33.94 3.19
CA VAL A 348 0.42 -33.28 4.04
C VAL A 348 -0.02 -34.29 5.08
N GLU A 349 0.25 -34.02 6.35
CA GLU A 349 0.02 -34.94 7.45
C GLU A 349 -0.74 -34.27 8.60
N ALA A 350 -1.37 -35.09 9.44
CA ALA A 350 -1.92 -34.63 10.70
C ALA A 350 -0.77 -34.10 11.57
N GLY A 351 -0.91 -32.86 12.06
CA GLY A 351 0.18 -32.21 12.77
C GLY A 351 0.39 -32.78 14.18
N LYS A 352 1.51 -32.44 14.82
CA LYS A 352 1.82 -32.85 16.21
C LYS A 352 2.09 -31.63 17.08
N GLY A 353 1.91 -31.77 18.40
CA GLY A 353 2.17 -30.69 19.35
C GLY A 353 1.36 -29.43 19.04
N ASP A 354 2.05 -28.33 18.77
CA ASP A 354 1.52 -27.01 18.43
C ASP A 354 1.14 -26.82 16.94
N HIS A 355 1.30 -27.85 16.10
CA HIS A 355 0.91 -27.81 14.69
C HIS A 355 -0.39 -28.56 14.46
N ALA A 356 -1.45 -27.95 13.91
CA ALA A 356 -2.70 -28.66 13.62
C ALA A 356 -2.59 -29.60 12.39
N ALA A 357 -1.85 -29.17 11.37
CA ALA A 357 -1.50 -29.93 10.18
C ALA A 357 -0.05 -29.61 9.77
N ASP A 358 0.61 -30.56 9.13
CA ASP A 358 1.97 -30.44 8.66
C ASP A 358 2.01 -30.50 7.12
N LEU A 359 2.28 -29.36 6.48
CA LEU A 359 2.64 -29.27 5.06
C LEU A 359 4.17 -29.29 4.95
N GLN A 360 4.74 -30.46 4.63
CA GLN A 360 6.18 -30.67 4.54
C GLN A 360 6.68 -30.61 3.10
N GLY A 361 8.00 -30.39 2.96
CA GLY A 361 8.70 -30.46 1.68
C GLY A 361 9.19 -29.11 1.16
N PRO A 362 9.48 -29.01 -0.15
CA PRO A 362 10.17 -27.87 -0.74
C PRO A 362 9.46 -26.53 -0.48
N LEU A 363 8.12 -26.50 -0.48
CA LEU A 363 7.37 -25.26 -0.28
C LEU A 363 7.56 -24.66 1.12
N ARG A 364 7.60 -25.48 2.18
CA ARG A 364 7.82 -25.03 3.55
C ARG A 364 9.21 -24.43 3.73
N THR A 365 10.24 -25.16 3.27
CA THR A 365 11.63 -24.69 3.33
C THR A 365 11.82 -23.45 2.45
N GLY A 366 11.28 -23.48 1.23
CA GLY A 366 11.35 -22.37 0.29
C GLY A 366 10.67 -21.10 0.81
N SER A 367 9.53 -21.22 1.47
CA SER A 367 8.83 -20.13 2.16
C SER A 367 9.64 -19.50 3.29
N THR A 368 10.42 -20.31 4.03
CA THR A 368 11.27 -19.83 5.11
C THR A 368 12.45 -19.04 4.55
N LEU A 369 13.18 -19.64 3.60
CA LEU A 369 14.35 -19.01 3.00
C LEU A 369 14.00 -17.77 2.17
N SER A 370 12.85 -17.75 1.49
CA SER A 370 12.41 -16.56 0.74
C SER A 370 12.05 -15.39 1.66
N GLU A 371 11.44 -15.66 2.81
CA GLU A 371 11.21 -14.64 3.85
C GLU A 371 12.54 -14.12 4.40
N ASP A 372 13.51 -14.99 4.67
CA ASP A 372 14.81 -14.53 5.18
C ASP A 372 15.51 -13.60 4.17
N PHE A 373 15.39 -13.85 2.86
CA PHE A 373 15.88 -12.92 1.82
C PHE A 373 15.11 -11.60 1.74
N LEU A 374 13.79 -11.61 1.94
CA LEU A 374 13.03 -10.37 2.11
C LEU A 374 13.56 -9.59 3.31
N LEU A 375 13.77 -10.26 4.44
CA LEU A 375 14.30 -9.65 5.65
C LEU A 375 15.69 -9.05 5.40
N GLU A 376 16.61 -9.73 4.70
CA GLU A 376 17.92 -9.17 4.33
C GLU A 376 17.75 -7.87 3.54
N TYR A 377 16.86 -7.91 2.54
CA TYR A 377 16.56 -6.78 1.67
C TYR A 377 16.04 -5.57 2.45
N VAL A 378 15.06 -5.78 3.33
CA VAL A 378 14.42 -4.70 4.10
C VAL A 378 15.21 -4.30 5.34
N ASN A 379 16.15 -5.15 5.80
CA ASN A 379 17.18 -4.77 6.74
C ASN A 379 18.25 -3.84 6.08
N GLY A 380 18.15 -3.66 4.75
CA GLY A 380 19.04 -2.83 3.93
C GLY A 380 20.45 -3.37 3.85
N MET A 381 20.61 -4.70 3.87
CA MET A 381 21.86 -5.34 3.52
C MET A 381 22.17 -5.14 2.02
N GLU A 382 23.45 -5.15 1.67
CA GLU A 382 23.95 -4.86 0.32
C GLU A 382 25.10 -5.79 -0.08
N GLY A 383 25.36 -5.87 -1.40
CA GLY A 383 26.48 -6.63 -1.94
C GLY A 383 26.47 -8.09 -1.50
N LYS A 384 27.59 -8.57 -0.95
CA LYS A 384 27.73 -9.96 -0.48
C LYS A 384 26.81 -10.33 0.70
N ASP A 385 26.29 -9.35 1.43
CA ASP A 385 25.41 -9.61 2.58
C ASP A 385 23.93 -9.59 2.16
N LEU A 386 23.62 -9.42 0.88
CA LEU A 386 22.28 -9.55 0.30
C LEU A 386 22.26 -10.67 -0.72
N GLY A 387 21.81 -11.87 -0.33
CA GLY A 387 21.80 -13.07 -1.19
C GLY A 387 23.13 -13.30 -1.92
N TRP A 388 24.26 -13.00 -1.25
CA TRP A 388 25.62 -13.10 -1.80
C TRP A 388 25.85 -12.32 -3.10
N GLY A 389 25.12 -11.20 -3.28
CA GLY A 389 25.16 -10.37 -4.48
C GLY A 389 24.37 -10.94 -5.65
N ARG A 390 23.61 -12.02 -5.45
CA ARG A 390 22.80 -12.69 -6.49
C ARG A 390 21.34 -12.29 -6.44
N LEU A 391 20.91 -11.61 -5.39
CA LEU A 391 19.54 -11.19 -5.15
C LEU A 391 19.33 -9.72 -5.54
N ASP A 392 18.29 -9.47 -6.31
CA ASP A 392 17.73 -8.14 -6.56
C ASP A 392 16.23 -8.13 -6.21
N ALA A 393 15.58 -6.96 -6.32
CA ALA A 393 14.16 -6.83 -5.97
C ALA A 393 13.24 -7.72 -6.81
N GLY A 394 13.54 -7.91 -8.11
CA GLY A 394 12.73 -8.74 -8.99
C GLY A 394 12.83 -10.22 -8.64
N LYS A 395 14.05 -10.71 -8.40
CA LYS A 395 14.27 -12.09 -7.93
C LYS A 395 13.64 -12.33 -6.57
N MET A 396 13.79 -11.37 -5.65
CA MET A 396 13.20 -11.42 -4.30
C MET A 396 11.68 -11.52 -4.35
N LEU A 397 11.01 -10.73 -5.20
CA LEU A 397 9.58 -10.84 -5.39
C LEU A 397 9.15 -12.18 -6.00
N GLU A 398 9.92 -12.72 -6.95
CA GLU A 398 9.63 -14.02 -7.54
C GLU A 398 9.74 -15.16 -6.52
N ILE A 399 10.79 -15.19 -5.69
CA ILE A 399 10.94 -16.22 -4.65
C ILE A 399 9.91 -16.07 -3.51
N LEU A 400 9.46 -14.84 -3.21
CA LEU A 400 8.42 -14.58 -2.21
C LEU A 400 7.07 -15.21 -2.56
N ARG A 401 6.83 -15.57 -3.83
CA ARG A 401 5.65 -16.37 -4.22
C ARG A 401 5.55 -17.67 -3.43
N LEU A 402 6.69 -18.28 -3.06
CA LEU A 402 6.73 -19.47 -2.22
C LEU A 402 6.23 -19.17 -0.80
N HIS A 403 6.56 -17.99 -0.27
CA HIS A 403 6.10 -17.57 1.05
C HIS A 403 4.58 -17.35 1.06
N ALA A 404 4.07 -16.58 0.11
CA ALA A 404 2.65 -16.31 -0.04
C ALA A 404 1.84 -17.61 -0.23
N ALA A 405 2.32 -18.52 -1.08
CA ALA A 405 1.67 -19.81 -1.32
C ALA A 405 1.64 -20.71 -0.08
N TYR A 406 2.74 -20.76 0.69
CA TYR A 406 2.75 -21.49 1.95
C TYR A 406 1.80 -20.88 2.98
N ALA A 407 1.77 -19.55 3.10
CA ALA A 407 0.86 -18.86 4.00
C ALA A 407 -0.61 -19.12 3.63
N ASP A 408 -0.97 -19.03 2.36
CA ASP A 408 -2.30 -19.36 1.86
C ASP A 408 -2.72 -20.78 2.28
N LEU A 409 -1.90 -21.78 1.99
CA LEU A 409 -2.24 -23.18 2.26
C LEU A 409 -2.18 -23.55 3.75
N ALA A 410 -1.14 -23.14 4.47
CA ALA A 410 -0.88 -23.59 5.85
C ALA A 410 -1.49 -22.67 6.92
N ARG A 411 -1.87 -21.43 6.58
CA ARG A 411 -2.38 -20.44 7.54
C ARG A 411 -3.78 -19.94 7.17
N GLN A 412 -4.06 -19.73 5.89
CA GLN A 412 -5.35 -19.16 5.45
C GLN A 412 -6.42 -20.21 5.14
N THR A 413 -6.06 -21.50 5.05
CA THR A 413 -7.07 -22.58 4.90
C THR A 413 -8.14 -22.48 6.00
N PRO A 414 -9.44 -22.36 5.66
CA PRO A 414 -10.47 -21.90 6.59
C PRO A 414 -10.53 -22.62 7.94
N TYR A 415 -10.33 -23.95 7.96
CA TYR A 415 -10.31 -24.71 9.21
C TYR A 415 -9.16 -24.29 10.13
N LEU A 416 -7.94 -24.16 9.58
CA LEU A 416 -6.75 -23.72 10.31
C LEU A 416 -6.87 -22.27 10.76
N ALA A 417 -7.38 -21.42 9.87
CA ALA A 417 -7.63 -20.02 10.13
C ALA A 417 -8.62 -19.81 11.28
N ARG A 418 -9.74 -20.56 11.30
CA ARG A 418 -10.69 -20.58 12.41
C ARG A 418 -10.06 -21.08 13.71
N LEU A 419 -9.34 -22.20 13.66
CA LEU A 419 -8.67 -22.77 14.82
C LEU A 419 -7.71 -21.78 15.49
N GLN A 420 -6.91 -21.05 14.70
CA GLN A 420 -5.84 -20.18 15.21
C GLN A 420 -6.28 -18.72 15.40
N GLY A 421 -7.25 -18.24 14.61
CA GLY A 421 -7.65 -16.82 14.57
C GLY A 421 -8.87 -16.46 15.40
N SER A 422 -9.72 -17.44 15.76
CA SER A 422 -11.00 -17.19 16.44
C SER A 422 -10.85 -16.44 17.77
N ASN A 423 -9.90 -16.85 18.61
CA ASN A 423 -9.68 -16.22 19.91
C ASN A 423 -9.30 -14.74 19.75
N LEU A 424 -8.25 -14.47 18.97
CA LEU A 424 -7.77 -13.11 18.70
C LEU A 424 -8.86 -12.21 18.13
N LEU A 425 -9.59 -12.69 17.11
CA LEU A 425 -10.62 -11.89 16.47
C LEU A 425 -11.82 -11.64 17.40
N SER A 426 -12.13 -12.57 18.32
CA SER A 426 -13.15 -12.34 19.35
C SER A 426 -12.75 -11.19 20.28
N HIS A 427 -11.50 -11.16 20.75
CA HIS A 427 -10.98 -10.08 21.57
C HIS A 427 -10.95 -8.74 20.82
N VAL A 428 -10.62 -8.73 19.52
CA VAL A 428 -10.74 -7.54 18.66
C VAL A 428 -12.18 -7.03 18.62
N LEU A 429 -13.15 -7.90 18.33
CA LEU A 429 -14.56 -7.54 18.27
C LEU A 429 -15.05 -6.97 19.62
N ARG A 430 -14.73 -7.64 20.73
CA ARG A 430 -15.10 -7.19 22.09
C ARG A 430 -14.50 -5.83 22.45
N SER A 431 -13.28 -5.57 22.00
CA SER A 431 -12.62 -4.26 22.20
C SER A 431 -13.32 -3.15 21.42
N MET A 432 -13.72 -3.44 20.18
CA MET A 432 -14.52 -2.49 19.38
C MET A 432 -15.92 -2.31 19.96
N GLU A 433 -16.55 -3.37 20.50
CA GLU A 433 -17.84 -3.29 21.17
C GLU A 433 -17.76 -2.41 22.43
N GLN A 434 -16.68 -2.53 23.22
CA GLN A 434 -16.40 -1.64 24.34
C GLN A 434 -16.35 -0.17 23.91
N ALA A 435 -15.71 0.13 22.77
CA ALA A 435 -15.66 1.49 22.23
C ALA A 435 -17.01 2.01 21.68
N VAL A 436 -17.89 1.12 21.19
CA VAL A 436 -19.26 1.49 20.77
C VAL A 436 -20.15 1.76 21.99
N ARG A 437 -20.01 0.95 23.04
CA ARG A 437 -20.87 1.00 24.24
C ARG A 437 -20.39 1.98 25.30
N ASP A 438 -19.19 2.54 25.15
CA ASP A 438 -18.50 3.37 26.15
C ASP A 438 -18.57 2.74 27.57
N SER A 439 -18.48 1.40 27.65
CA SER A 439 -18.58 0.62 28.89
C SER A 439 -17.83 -0.71 28.79
N SER A 440 -17.44 -1.27 29.93
CA SER A 440 -16.61 -2.49 29.98
C SER A 440 -17.30 -3.67 29.30
N VAL A 441 -16.56 -4.37 28.44
CA VAL A 441 -16.97 -5.64 27.83
C VAL A 441 -15.99 -6.74 28.24
N THR A 442 -16.50 -7.84 28.81
CA THR A 442 -15.66 -8.99 29.18
C THR A 442 -14.88 -9.50 27.98
N GLY A 443 -13.57 -9.68 28.14
CA GLY A 443 -12.67 -10.11 27.07
C GLY A 443 -12.34 -9.02 26.06
N SER A 444 -12.66 -7.76 26.31
CA SER A 444 -12.02 -6.66 25.59
C SER A 444 -10.53 -6.56 25.97
N LEU A 445 -9.74 -5.98 25.08
CA LEU A 445 -8.37 -5.58 25.34
C LEU A 445 -8.36 -4.07 25.61
N GLY A 446 -7.60 -3.65 26.62
CA GLY A 446 -7.54 -2.26 27.05
C GLY A 446 -8.71 -1.86 27.94
N GLU A 447 -8.72 -0.58 28.29
CA GLU A 447 -9.64 0.02 29.25
C GLU A 447 -10.73 0.83 28.55
N VAL A 448 -11.82 1.12 29.28
CA VAL A 448 -12.86 2.03 28.77
C VAL A 448 -12.26 3.41 28.57
N GLY A 449 -12.44 3.98 27.37
CA GLY A 449 -11.89 5.28 26.99
C GLY A 449 -10.58 5.20 26.21
N ASP A 450 -9.99 4.02 26.03
CA ASP A 450 -8.93 3.82 25.03
C ASP A 450 -9.45 4.15 23.63
N ARG A 451 -8.59 4.76 22.82
CA ARG A 451 -8.91 5.22 21.46
C ARG A 451 -8.15 4.47 20.39
N VAL A 452 -6.94 4.00 20.70
CA VAL A 452 -6.11 3.22 19.79
C VAL A 452 -5.64 1.95 20.49
N LEU A 453 -6.02 0.80 19.93
CA LEU A 453 -5.57 -0.52 20.35
C LEU A 453 -4.55 -1.05 19.33
N ILE A 454 -3.32 -1.28 19.77
CA ILE A 454 -2.26 -1.88 18.95
C ILE A 454 -1.99 -3.30 19.46
N ILE A 455 -2.21 -4.29 18.59
CA ILE A 455 -1.96 -5.69 18.87
C ILE A 455 -0.74 -6.12 18.04
N VAL A 456 0.35 -6.47 18.72
CA VAL A 456 1.64 -6.79 18.09
C VAL A 456 1.88 -8.30 18.12
N GLY A 457 1.69 -8.94 16.98
CA GLY A 457 1.84 -10.37 16.79
C GLY A 457 2.74 -10.71 15.60
N HIS A 458 2.33 -11.72 14.83
CA HIS A 458 3.11 -12.29 13.74
C HIS A 458 2.32 -12.26 12.42
N ASP A 459 3.03 -12.54 11.32
CA ASP A 459 2.44 -12.77 9.99
C ASP A 459 1.35 -13.85 10.02
N THR A 460 1.55 -14.89 10.84
CA THR A 460 0.60 -15.98 11.07
C THR A 460 -0.75 -15.46 11.55
N ASN A 461 -0.78 -14.58 12.56
CA ASN A 461 -2.03 -14.06 13.11
C ASN A 461 -2.84 -13.29 12.06
N ILE A 462 -2.16 -12.43 11.29
CA ILE A 462 -2.78 -11.68 10.19
C ILE A 462 -3.30 -12.63 9.11
N SER A 463 -2.48 -13.61 8.71
CA SER A 463 -2.89 -14.62 7.72
C SER A 463 -4.09 -15.45 8.21
N ASN A 464 -4.12 -15.83 9.49
CA ASN A 464 -5.24 -16.58 10.04
C ASN A 464 -6.52 -15.74 10.05
N ILE A 465 -6.46 -14.45 10.43
CA ILE A 465 -7.65 -13.58 10.33
C ILE A 465 -8.07 -13.39 8.87
N ALA A 466 -7.11 -13.27 7.95
CA ALA A 466 -7.41 -13.14 6.53
C ALA A 466 -8.20 -14.35 6.00
N GLY A 467 -7.71 -15.57 6.26
CA GLY A 467 -8.39 -16.81 5.88
C GLY A 467 -9.73 -17.02 6.61
N LEU A 468 -9.83 -16.58 7.86
CA LEU A 468 -11.04 -16.72 8.68
C LEU A 468 -12.16 -15.82 8.13
N LEU A 469 -11.83 -14.59 7.73
CA LEU A 469 -12.77 -13.62 7.18
C LEU A 469 -12.95 -13.73 5.66
N GLY A 470 -12.13 -14.53 4.98
CA GLY A 470 -12.12 -14.62 3.52
C GLY A 470 -11.73 -13.30 2.84
N ILE A 471 -10.83 -12.53 3.46
CA ILE A 471 -10.35 -11.25 2.95
C ILE A 471 -8.99 -11.39 2.29
N SER A 472 -8.70 -10.48 1.37
CA SER A 472 -7.43 -10.42 0.65
C SER A 472 -7.05 -8.97 0.37
N TRP A 473 -5.77 -8.73 0.11
CA TRP A 473 -5.25 -7.42 -0.29
C TRP A 473 -4.12 -7.57 -1.31
N LEU A 474 -3.84 -6.46 -1.98
CA LEU A 474 -2.65 -6.29 -2.80
C LEU A 474 -2.09 -4.90 -2.54
N LEU A 475 -0.82 -4.86 -2.14
CA LEU A 475 -0.03 -3.64 -2.03
C LEU A 475 0.93 -3.57 -3.21
N ASP A 476 1.19 -2.36 -3.70
CA ASP A 476 2.14 -2.18 -4.79
C ASP A 476 3.54 -2.69 -4.40
N GLY A 477 4.17 -3.44 -5.31
CA GLY A 477 5.47 -4.06 -5.06
C GLY A 477 5.47 -5.22 -4.06
N TYR A 478 4.33 -5.87 -3.78
CA TYR A 478 4.23 -7.07 -2.94
C TYR A 478 3.47 -8.21 -3.62
N GLN A 479 3.63 -9.43 -3.09
CA GLN A 479 2.75 -10.54 -3.45
C GLN A 479 1.33 -10.31 -2.90
N ARG A 480 0.33 -10.93 -3.51
CA ARG A 480 -1.05 -10.93 -2.98
C ARG A 480 -1.05 -11.54 -1.59
N ASP A 481 -1.76 -10.91 -0.66
CA ASP A 481 -1.90 -11.33 0.74
C ASP A 481 -0.57 -11.44 1.51
N ASP A 482 0.48 -10.77 1.01
CA ASP A 482 1.77 -10.74 1.70
C ASP A 482 1.67 -9.97 3.02
N THR A 483 2.49 -10.39 3.99
CA THR A 483 2.49 -9.88 5.37
C THR A 483 3.88 -9.37 5.77
N PRO A 484 4.40 -8.30 5.12
CA PRO A 484 5.75 -7.82 5.37
C PRO A 484 5.95 -7.34 6.82
N PRO A 485 7.20 -7.19 7.30
CA PRO A 485 7.48 -6.70 8.65
C PRO A 485 6.81 -5.36 8.93
N GLY A 486 6.16 -5.24 10.09
CA GLY A 486 5.38 -4.06 10.47
C GLY A 486 4.04 -3.89 9.73
N GLY A 487 3.77 -4.71 8.70
CA GLY A 487 2.48 -4.73 8.02
C GLY A 487 1.33 -4.99 8.98
N ALA A 488 0.19 -4.33 8.79
CA ALA A 488 -0.91 -4.35 9.73
C ALA A 488 -2.28 -4.41 9.05
N LEU A 489 -3.17 -5.23 9.62
CA LEU A 489 -4.60 -5.21 9.37
C LEU A 489 -5.24 -4.22 10.35
N VAL A 490 -5.94 -3.22 9.81
CA VAL A 490 -6.49 -2.12 10.60
C VAL A 490 -8.01 -2.09 10.48
N PHE A 491 -8.69 -1.97 11.62
CA PHE A 491 -10.13 -1.73 11.73
C PHE A 491 -10.36 -0.35 12.36
N GLU A 492 -10.98 0.56 11.62
CA GLU A 492 -11.33 1.90 12.10
C GLU A 492 -12.84 1.99 12.30
N LEU A 493 -13.26 2.32 13.53
CA LEU A 493 -14.66 2.55 13.89
C LEU A 493 -15.01 4.03 13.73
N TRP A 494 -15.86 4.33 12.76
CA TRP A 494 -16.33 5.67 12.41
C TRP A 494 -17.77 5.87 12.86
N GLN A 495 -18.04 7.00 13.50
CA GLN A 495 -19.38 7.53 13.70
C GLN A 495 -19.75 8.38 12.48
N GLN A 496 -20.75 7.95 11.72
CA GLN A 496 -21.27 8.65 10.55
C GLN A 496 -22.04 9.91 10.95
N ALA A 497 -22.36 10.76 9.96
CA ALA A 497 -23.05 12.03 10.16
C ALA A 497 -24.39 11.86 10.93
N GLU A 498 -25.10 10.78 10.64
CA GLU A 498 -26.40 10.42 11.20
C GLU A 498 -26.28 9.74 12.58
N GLY A 499 -25.05 9.57 13.09
CA GLY A 499 -24.76 8.96 14.40
C GLY A 499 -24.54 7.45 14.35
N GLU A 500 -24.84 6.79 13.23
CA GLU A 500 -24.60 5.36 13.02
C GLU A 500 -23.11 5.02 13.02
N MET A 501 -22.77 3.84 13.55
CA MET A 501 -21.39 3.36 13.58
C MET A 501 -21.09 2.48 12.37
N ALA A 502 -19.93 2.65 11.75
CA ALA A 502 -19.45 1.79 10.67
C ALA A 502 -17.93 1.55 10.77
N VAL A 503 -17.49 0.40 10.27
CA VAL A 503 -16.09 -0.01 10.29
C VAL A 503 -15.49 0.09 8.90
N SER A 504 -14.35 0.75 8.76
CA SER A 504 -13.50 0.65 7.57
C SER A 504 -12.34 -0.30 7.86
N THR A 505 -12.05 -1.21 6.94
CA THR A 505 -10.99 -2.22 7.07
C THR A 505 -9.97 -2.02 5.96
N TYR A 506 -8.69 -2.06 6.30
CA TYR A 506 -7.61 -1.96 5.31
C TYR A 506 -6.34 -2.66 5.77
N TYR A 507 -5.47 -2.99 4.82
CA TYR A 507 -4.10 -3.42 5.08
C TYR A 507 -3.13 -2.28 4.82
N VAL A 508 -2.14 -2.09 5.69
CA VAL A 508 -1.11 -1.07 5.56
C VAL A 508 0.28 -1.69 5.73
N ALA A 509 1.24 -1.31 4.89
CA ALA A 509 2.64 -1.67 5.05
C ALA A 509 3.56 -0.61 4.46
N GLN A 510 4.79 -0.51 4.95
CA GLN A 510 5.83 0.26 4.25
C GLN A 510 6.09 -0.38 2.88
N SER A 511 6.40 0.43 1.87
CA SER A 511 6.97 -0.12 0.64
C SER A 511 8.35 -0.73 0.92
N LEU A 512 8.78 -1.65 0.05
CA LEU A 512 10.12 -2.25 0.13
C LEU A 512 11.21 -1.18 0.17
N GLU A 513 11.03 -0.09 -0.58
CA GLU A 513 11.97 1.02 -0.62
C GLU A 513 11.92 1.88 0.64
N GLN A 514 10.73 2.15 1.19
CA GLN A 514 10.58 2.84 2.47
C GLN A 514 11.33 2.08 3.58
N MET A 515 11.25 0.75 3.60
CA MET A 515 12.01 -0.06 4.55
C MET A 515 13.51 -0.06 4.24
N ARG A 516 13.89 -0.33 2.98
CA ARG A 516 15.30 -0.42 2.53
C ARG A 516 16.08 0.88 2.67
N LYS A 517 15.41 2.04 2.66
CA LYS A 517 16.04 3.35 2.92
C LYS A 517 15.68 3.95 4.28
N ALA A 518 14.84 3.29 5.07
CA ALA A 518 14.30 3.80 6.33
C ALA A 518 13.72 5.22 6.16
N MET A 519 12.93 5.40 5.10
CA MET A 519 12.33 6.68 4.75
C MET A 519 11.31 7.10 5.81
N PRO A 520 11.27 8.39 6.21
CA PRO A 520 10.22 8.90 7.06
C PRO A 520 8.83 8.66 6.47
N LEU A 521 7.88 8.29 7.33
CA LEU A 521 6.48 8.13 6.96
C LEU A 521 5.69 9.36 7.41
N THR A 522 5.02 10.02 6.48
CA THR A 522 4.28 11.27 6.71
C THR A 522 2.94 11.22 5.98
N LEU A 523 2.09 12.24 6.12
CA LEU A 523 0.85 12.31 5.34
C LEU A 523 1.11 12.54 3.83
N ASP A 524 2.21 13.22 3.49
CA ASP A 524 2.62 13.47 2.10
C ASP A 524 3.41 12.30 1.48
N SER A 525 4.03 11.47 2.34
CA SER A 525 4.69 10.22 1.95
C SER A 525 4.22 9.09 2.88
N PRO A 526 2.96 8.63 2.71
CA PRO A 526 2.39 7.62 3.58
C PRO A 526 2.95 6.22 3.27
N PRO A 527 2.82 5.25 4.18
CA PRO A 527 2.95 3.84 3.84
C PRO A 527 1.91 3.45 2.79
N LEU A 528 2.14 2.32 2.13
CA LEU A 528 1.17 1.75 1.19
C LEU A 528 -0.09 1.31 1.96
N LYS A 529 -1.25 1.54 1.36
CA LYS A 529 -2.56 1.19 1.93
C LYS A 529 -3.43 0.50 0.88
N SER A 530 -4.08 -0.59 1.28
CA SER A 530 -5.05 -1.34 0.45
C SER A 530 -6.38 -1.41 1.21
N PRO A 531 -7.47 -0.74 0.74
CA PRO A 531 -8.79 -0.93 1.35
C PRO A 531 -9.25 -2.38 1.16
N ILE A 532 -9.92 -2.93 2.17
CA ILE A 532 -10.40 -4.31 2.15
C ILE A 532 -11.92 -4.32 2.21
N PHE A 533 -12.50 -4.99 1.21
CA PHE A 533 -13.92 -5.32 1.23
C PHE A 533 -14.15 -6.52 2.16
N LEU A 534 -14.98 -6.36 3.20
CA LEU A 534 -15.42 -7.47 4.05
C LEU A 534 -16.61 -8.19 3.38
N PRO A 535 -16.47 -9.46 2.95
CA PRO A 535 -17.51 -10.13 2.16
C PRO A 535 -18.89 -10.18 2.81
N GLY A 536 -18.96 -10.25 4.14
CA GLY A 536 -20.21 -10.34 4.88
C GLY A 536 -21.00 -9.04 5.01
N CYS A 537 -20.40 -7.87 4.76
CA CYS A 537 -21.04 -6.59 5.10
C CYS A 537 -20.51 -5.32 4.41
N GLY A 538 -19.43 -5.41 3.64
CA GLY A 538 -18.83 -4.26 2.98
C GLY A 538 -19.79 -3.60 2.00
N THR A 539 -19.76 -2.27 1.94
CA THR A 539 -20.52 -1.46 0.97
C THR A 539 -19.64 -1.02 -0.20
N ALA A 540 -20.28 -0.52 -1.26
CA ALA A 540 -19.60 -0.04 -2.46
C ALA A 540 -19.15 1.44 -2.36
N ASP A 541 -19.09 2.00 -1.16
CA ASP A 541 -18.53 3.32 -0.91
C ASP A 541 -16.99 3.30 -0.98
N GLU A 542 -16.37 4.49 -1.01
CA GLU A 542 -14.92 4.63 -1.20
C GLU A 542 -14.09 3.87 -0.14
N LYS A 543 -14.59 3.81 1.09
CA LYS A 543 -13.93 3.16 2.24
C LYS A 543 -14.36 1.71 2.46
N MET A 544 -15.21 1.16 1.58
CA MET A 544 -15.81 -0.17 1.68
C MET A 544 -16.36 -0.45 3.09
N THR A 545 -17.07 0.54 3.66
CA THR A 545 -17.49 0.51 5.05
C THR A 545 -18.45 -0.63 5.33
N CYS A 546 -18.46 -1.06 6.57
CA CYS A 546 -19.33 -2.11 7.06
C CYS A 546 -20.11 -1.57 8.27
N PRO A 547 -21.44 -1.43 8.20
CA PRO A 547 -22.25 -0.97 9.33
C PRO A 547 -22.01 -1.82 10.58
N TRP A 548 -21.91 -1.21 11.76
CA TRP A 548 -21.45 -1.87 12.99
C TRP A 548 -22.18 -3.18 13.31
N LYS A 549 -23.51 -3.21 13.21
CA LYS A 549 -24.29 -4.44 13.46
C LYS A 549 -23.96 -5.55 12.46
N ALA A 550 -23.75 -5.19 11.19
CA ALA A 550 -23.36 -6.15 10.15
C ALA A 550 -21.90 -6.59 10.32
N PHE A 551 -21.02 -5.70 10.79
CA PHE A 551 -19.65 -6.04 11.16
C PHE A 551 -19.64 -7.09 12.27
N GLN A 552 -20.33 -6.80 13.37
CA GLN A 552 -20.45 -7.71 14.51
C GLN A 552 -20.95 -9.08 14.06
N HIS A 553 -22.05 -9.13 13.31
CA HIS A 553 -22.60 -10.39 12.80
C HIS A 553 -21.62 -11.15 11.87
N THR A 554 -20.90 -10.42 11.01
CA THR A 554 -19.89 -11.01 10.11
C THR A 554 -18.76 -11.67 10.90
N ILE A 555 -18.24 -10.98 11.92
CA ILE A 555 -17.17 -11.51 12.77
C ILE A 555 -17.66 -12.70 13.61
N GLU A 556 -18.82 -12.59 14.25
CA GLU A 556 -19.41 -13.67 15.05
C GLU A 556 -19.68 -14.94 14.22
N SER A 557 -20.09 -14.78 12.96
CA SER A 557 -20.34 -15.90 12.05
C SER A 557 -19.06 -16.58 11.54
N ALA A 558 -17.93 -15.87 11.58
CA ALA A 558 -16.66 -16.36 11.08
C ALA A 558 -15.83 -17.07 12.17
N ILE A 559 -15.98 -16.63 13.43
CA ILE A 559 -15.34 -17.21 14.61
C ILE A 559 -15.99 -18.55 14.97
N ASP A 560 -15.19 -19.48 15.46
CA ASP A 560 -15.68 -20.70 16.11
C ASP A 560 -15.63 -20.53 17.64
N PRO A 561 -16.77 -20.47 18.34
CA PRO A 561 -16.82 -20.33 19.79
C PRO A 561 -16.08 -21.42 20.56
N ALA A 562 -15.88 -22.61 19.97
CA ALA A 562 -15.11 -23.68 20.60
C ALA A 562 -13.61 -23.34 20.76
N PHE A 563 -13.13 -22.32 20.05
CA PHE A 563 -11.74 -21.86 20.08
C PHE A 563 -11.59 -20.47 20.71
N VAL A 564 -12.60 -19.98 21.42
CA VAL A 564 -12.58 -18.68 22.11
C VAL A 564 -12.56 -18.88 23.61
N LYS A 565 -11.68 -18.14 24.30
CA LYS A 565 -11.70 -18.00 25.75
C LYS A 565 -11.83 -16.52 26.12
N PRO A 566 -13.04 -16.07 26.51
CA PRO A 566 -13.32 -14.68 26.85
C PRO A 566 -12.44 -14.12 27.97
#